data_AF-A0A1G5PDK4-F1
#
_entry.id   AF-A0A1G5PDK4-F1
#
_cell.length_a   1.000
_cell.length_b   1.000
_cell.length_c   1.000
_cell.angle_alpha   90.00
_cell.angle_beta   90.00
_cell.angle_gamma   90.00
#
_symmetry.space_group_name_H-M   'P 1'
#
loop_
_entity.id
_entity.type
_entity.pdbx_description
1 polymer ?
#
loop_
_entity_poly.entity_id
_entity_poly.type
_entity_poly.pdbx_seq_one_letter_code
_entity_poly.pdbx_strand_id
1 'polypeptide(L)'
;MEQGIDRLRVALAPYTTTATPRPADRALVVTVSYEEAEVTRAVKLADLEDPAKLADVINDFSRDVALGREGGEEEHAKLMRRLGSRGLESFNPELHASRKTK
;
A
#
# COMPACT_ATOMS: atom_id res chain seq x y z
N MET A 1 -23.88 2.56 13.03
CA MET A 1 -22.55 3.02 12.58
C MET A 1 -21.52 1.89 12.54
N GLU A 2 -21.35 1.07 13.59
CA GLU A 2 -20.34 -0.01 13.60
C GLU A 2 -20.45 -0.98 12.40
N GLN A 3 -21.67 -1.36 11.99
CA GLN A 3 -21.88 -2.26 10.84
C GLN A 3 -21.30 -1.76 9.50
N GLY A 4 -21.28 -0.44 9.25
CA GLY A 4 -20.75 0.09 7.99
C GLY A 4 -19.22 -0.01 7.92
N ILE A 5 -18.55 0.24 9.05
CA ILE A 5 -17.09 0.15 9.17
C ILE A 5 -16.62 -1.29 9.10
N ASP A 6 -17.32 -2.21 9.77
CA ASP A 6 -16.99 -3.64 9.71
C ASP A 6 -17.18 -4.21 8.30
N ARG A 7 -18.26 -3.84 7.59
CA ARG A 7 -18.44 -4.22 6.19
C ARG A 7 -17.32 -3.69 5.30
N LEU A 8 -16.89 -2.45 5.51
CA LEU A 8 -15.77 -1.86 4.79
C LEU A 8 -14.48 -2.65 5.03
N ARG A 9 -14.16 -2.97 6.30
CA ARG A 9 -12.97 -3.77 6.66
C ARG A 9 -13.00 -5.17 6.05
N VAL A 10 -14.15 -5.84 6.08
CA VAL A 10 -14.30 -7.18 5.52
C VAL A 10 -14.16 -7.14 4.00
N ALA A 11 -14.77 -6.16 3.33
CA ALA A 11 -14.73 -6.05 1.88
C ALA A 11 -13.34 -5.66 1.35
N LEU A 12 -12.56 -4.92 2.14
CA LEU A 12 -11.21 -4.52 1.79
C LEU A 12 -10.14 -5.56 2.21
N ALA A 13 -10.50 -6.71 2.75
CA ALA A 13 -9.52 -7.78 2.99
C ALA A 13 -8.91 -8.25 1.64
N PRO A 14 -7.58 -8.36 1.50
CA PRO A 14 -6.56 -8.48 2.55
C PRO A 14 -5.87 -7.17 2.98
N TYR A 15 -6.38 -6.00 2.60
CA TYR A 15 -5.77 -4.70 2.93
C TYR A 15 -5.91 -4.34 4.41
N THR A 16 -4.88 -3.69 4.96
CA THR A 16 -4.92 -3.15 6.33
C THR A 16 -5.78 -1.90 6.34
N THR A 17 -6.91 -1.93 7.04
CA THR A 17 -7.88 -0.82 7.05
C THR A 17 -8.00 -0.22 8.45
N THR A 18 -7.58 1.04 8.60
CA THR A 18 -7.81 1.84 9.81
C THR A 18 -8.88 2.90 9.54
N ALA A 19 -9.72 3.15 10.54
CA ALA A 19 -10.83 4.08 10.41
C ALA A 19 -10.91 4.93 11.68
N THR A 20 -10.80 6.25 11.54
CA THR A 20 -10.85 7.20 12.64
C THR A 20 -12.07 8.10 12.47
N PRO A 21 -13.00 8.13 13.43
CA PRO A 21 -14.19 8.97 13.33
C PRO A 21 -13.79 10.45 13.46
N ARG A 22 -14.43 11.29 12.64
CA ARG A 22 -14.33 12.75 12.68
C ARG A 22 -15.71 13.36 12.97
N PRO A 23 -16.07 13.54 14.25
CA PRO A 23 -17.43 13.91 14.66
C PRO A 23 -17.88 15.27 14.12
N ALA A 24 -16.95 16.22 14.03
CA ALA A 24 -17.21 17.58 13.56
C ALA A 24 -17.77 17.62 12.12
N ASP A 25 -17.32 16.71 11.27
CA ASP A 25 -17.66 16.65 9.84
C ASP A 25 -18.66 15.52 9.52
N ARG A 26 -19.13 14.78 10.54
CA ARG A 26 -19.95 13.56 10.39
C ARG A 26 -19.34 12.59 9.36
N ALA A 27 -18.03 12.40 9.44
CA ALA A 27 -17.24 11.61 8.52
C ALA A 27 -16.33 10.62 9.26
N LEU A 28 -15.81 9.64 8.52
CA LEU A 28 -14.74 8.74 8.92
C LEU A 28 -13.53 8.99 8.03
N VAL A 29 -12.39 9.21 8.64
CA VAL A 29 -11.11 9.16 7.92
C VAL A 29 -10.70 7.69 7.85
N VAL A 30 -10.74 7.13 6.64
CA VAL A 30 -10.35 5.76 6.38
C VAL A 30 -8.98 5.78 5.71
N THR A 31 -8.06 5.02 6.28
CA THR A 31 -6.75 4.74 5.68
C THR A 31 -6.66 3.26 5.37
N VAL A 32 -6.42 2.96 4.10
CA VAL A 32 -6.23 1.59 3.59
C VAL A 32 -4.78 1.47 3.15
N SER A 33 -4.07 0.49 3.67
CA SER A 33 -2.67 0.23 3.32
C SER A 33 -2.44 -1.22 2.92
N TYR A 34 -1.55 -1.39 1.94
CA TYR A 34 -1.13 -2.70 1.43
C TYR A 34 0.29 -2.60 0.88
N GLU A 35 1.19 -3.44 1.40
CA GLU A 35 2.63 -3.38 1.07
C GLU A 35 3.18 -1.95 1.29
N GLU A 36 3.63 -1.28 0.22
CA GLU A 36 4.17 0.08 0.25
C GLU A 36 3.13 1.15 -0.15
N ALA A 37 1.91 0.74 -0.52
CA ALA A 37 0.84 1.65 -0.92
C ALA A 37 -0.05 2.01 0.27
N GLU A 38 -0.35 3.30 0.42
CA GLU A 38 -1.26 3.84 1.43
C GLU A 38 -2.22 4.85 0.80
N VAL A 39 -3.51 4.71 1.11
CA VAL A 39 -4.57 5.59 0.63
C VAL A 39 -5.40 6.06 1.81
N THR A 40 -5.45 7.37 2.02
CA THR A 40 -6.28 8.00 3.06
C THR A 40 -7.36 8.88 2.45
N ARG A 41 -8.62 8.68 2.84
CA ARG A 41 -9.73 9.57 2.48
C ARG A 41 -10.71 9.77 3.62
N ALA A 42 -11.40 10.91 3.59
CA ALA A 42 -12.58 11.14 4.41
C ALA A 42 -13.84 10.64 3.68
N VAL A 43 -14.60 9.76 4.33
CA VAL A 43 -15.87 9.19 3.84
C VAL A 43 -16.99 9.70 4.74
N LYS A 44 -18.11 10.17 4.18
CA LYS A 44 -19.24 10.61 5.01
C LYS A 44 -19.93 9.41 5.63
N LEU A 45 -20.39 9.56 6.87
CA LEU A 45 -21.08 8.47 7.58
C LEU A 45 -22.35 8.02 6.84
N ALA A 46 -23.07 8.94 6.22
CA ALA A 46 -24.28 8.64 5.44
C ALA A 46 -23.99 7.74 4.22
N ASP A 47 -22.82 7.88 3.60
CA ASP A 47 -22.43 7.08 2.43
C ASP A 47 -22.12 5.62 2.82
N LEU A 48 -21.82 5.35 4.10
CA LEU A 48 -21.60 4.00 4.62
C LEU A 48 -22.90 3.29 5.04
N GLU A 49 -24.00 4.05 5.17
CA GLU A 49 -25.33 3.51 5.48
C GLU A 49 -26.08 3.06 4.22
N ASP A 50 -25.75 3.67 3.07
CA ASP A 50 -26.29 3.30 1.76
C ASP A 50 -25.46 2.17 1.13
N PRO A 51 -26.05 1.00 0.82
CA PRO A 51 -25.32 -0.14 0.24
C PRO A 51 -24.65 0.15 -1.12
N ALA A 52 -25.29 0.97 -1.97
CA ALA A 52 -24.76 1.30 -3.29
C ALA A 52 -23.55 2.23 -3.14
N LYS A 53 -23.66 3.24 -2.25
CA LYS A 53 -22.56 4.15 -1.94
C LYS A 53 -21.40 3.44 -1.25
N LEU A 54 -21.68 2.49 -0.36
CA LEU A 54 -20.65 1.66 0.26
C LEU A 54 -19.87 0.86 -0.79
N ALA A 55 -20.56 0.28 -1.78
CA ALA A 55 -19.90 -0.43 -2.88
C ALA A 55 -19.02 0.49 -3.74
N ASP A 56 -19.49 1.71 -4.03
CA ASP A 56 -18.69 2.73 -4.73
C ASP A 56 -17.41 3.07 -3.94
N VAL A 57 -17.54 3.30 -2.63
CA VAL A 57 -16.41 3.61 -1.74
C VAL A 57 -15.39 2.46 -1.72
N ILE A 58 -15.84 1.20 -1.63
CA ILE A 58 -14.97 0.03 -1.67
C ILE A 58 -14.20 -0.06 -3.00
N ASN A 59 -14.90 0.13 -4.13
CA ASN A 59 -14.28 0.10 -5.45
C ASN A 59 -13.26 1.22 -5.65
N ASP A 60 -13.53 2.41 -5.11
CA ASP A 60 -12.60 3.53 -5.13
C ASP A 60 -11.32 3.23 -4.36
N PHE A 61 -11.43 2.71 -3.13
CA PHE A 61 -10.24 2.33 -2.34
C PHE A 61 -9.42 1.22 -3.01
N SER A 62 -10.06 0.17 -3.50
CA SER A 62 -9.35 -0.91 -4.21
C SER A 62 -8.63 -0.40 -5.44
N ARG A 63 -9.23 0.53 -6.19
CA ARG A 63 -8.61 1.14 -7.37
C ARG A 63 -7.44 2.04 -7.00
N ASP A 64 -7.59 2.89 -6.01
CA ASP A 64 -6.53 3.80 -5.57
C ASP A 64 -5.32 3.04 -5.02
N VAL A 65 -5.56 1.97 -4.25
CA VAL A 65 -4.48 1.12 -3.71
C VAL A 65 -3.77 0.39 -4.86
N ALA A 66 -4.51 -0.10 -5.85
CA ALA A 66 -3.92 -0.70 -7.06
C ALA A 66 -3.08 0.30 -7.87
N LEU A 67 -3.57 1.53 -8.05
CA LEU A 67 -2.82 2.60 -8.73
C LEU A 67 -1.58 3.04 -7.95
N GLY A 68 -1.69 3.12 -6.61
CA GLY A 68 -0.56 3.40 -5.72
C GLY A 68 0.53 2.33 -5.81
N ARG A 69 0.13 1.07 -6.03
CA ARG A 69 1.04 -0.06 -6.27
C ARG A 69 1.76 0.06 -7.61
N GLU A 70 1.05 0.36 -8.70
CA GLU A 70 1.65 0.54 -10.02
C GLU A 70 2.66 1.71 -10.05
N GLY A 71 2.36 2.82 -9.35
CA GLY A 71 3.30 3.94 -9.20
C GLY A 71 4.55 3.60 -8.37
N GLY A 72 4.41 2.73 -7.37
CA GLY A 72 5.52 2.24 -6.54
C GLY A 72 6.39 1.20 -7.25
N GLU A 73 5.79 0.27 -8.01
CA GLU A 73 6.52 -0.73 -8.79
C GLU A 73 7.34 -0.10 -9.92
N GLU A 74 6.85 0.95 -10.59
CA GLU A 74 7.60 1.62 -11.65
C GLU A 74 8.78 2.43 -11.09
N GLU A 75 8.62 3.11 -9.96
CA GLU A 75 9.72 3.83 -9.31
C GLU A 75 10.70 2.86 -8.62
N HIS A 76 10.25 1.76 -8.01
CA HIS A 76 11.11 0.71 -7.45
C HIS A 76 11.87 -0.03 -8.57
N ALA A 77 11.23 -0.37 -9.68
CA ALA A 77 11.90 -0.94 -10.86
C ALA A 77 12.93 0.02 -11.46
N LYS A 78 12.64 1.32 -11.49
CA LYS A 78 13.57 2.36 -11.94
C LYS A 78 14.71 2.60 -10.96
N LEU A 79 14.47 2.49 -9.65
CA LEU A 79 15.49 2.53 -8.60
C LEU A 79 16.40 1.29 -8.70
N MET A 80 15.82 0.10 -8.83
CA MET A 80 16.55 -1.15 -9.04
C MET A 80 17.32 -1.18 -10.35
N ARG A 81 16.78 -0.59 -11.43
CA ARG A 81 17.52 -0.39 -12.69
C ARG A 81 18.66 0.61 -12.53
N ARG A 82 18.48 1.69 -11.76
CA ARG A 82 19.56 2.65 -11.44
C ARG A 82 20.65 2.04 -10.56
N LEU A 83 20.28 1.21 -9.58
CA LEU A 83 21.21 0.52 -8.68
C LEU A 83 21.90 -0.67 -9.36
N GLY A 84 21.22 -1.38 -10.25
CA GLY A 84 21.80 -2.46 -11.08
C GLY A 84 22.73 -1.98 -12.19
N SER A 85 22.84 -0.66 -12.41
CA SER A 85 23.72 -0.06 -13.43
C SER A 85 24.97 0.61 -12.85
N ARG A 86 25.15 0.63 -11.52
CA ARG A 86 26.32 1.23 -10.87
C ARG A 86 27.02 0.21 -9.99
N GLY A 87 27.94 -0.54 -10.61
CA GLY A 87 29.11 -1.05 -9.93
C GLY A 87 29.07 -2.50 -9.46
N LEU A 88 28.89 -3.45 -10.38
CA LEU A 88 29.47 -4.80 -10.24
C LEU A 88 30.94 -4.85 -10.71
N GLU A 89 31.64 -3.71 -10.67
CA GLU A 89 33.09 -3.61 -11.00
C GLU A 89 33.97 -3.48 -9.75
N SER A 90 33.49 -3.92 -8.58
CA SER A 90 34.32 -3.98 -7.38
C SER A 90 34.08 -5.22 -6.52
N PHE A 91 33.63 -6.32 -7.12
CA PHE A 91 33.84 -7.64 -6.54
C PHE A 91 35.26 -8.07 -6.89
N ASN A 92 36.20 -7.71 -6.02
CA ASN A 92 37.59 -8.11 -6.12
C ASN A 92 37.68 -9.64 -5.88
N PRO A 93 37.96 -10.48 -6.91
CA PRO A 93 37.94 -11.94 -6.76
C PRO A 93 39.19 -12.49 -6.04
N GLU A 94 40.16 -11.64 -5.70
CA GLU A 94 41.47 -12.08 -5.19
C GLU A 94 41.50 -12.51 -3.71
N LEU A 95 40.36 -12.48 -2.99
CA LEU A 95 40.31 -12.98 -1.60
C LEU A 95 40.19 -14.52 -1.48
N HIS A 96 40.18 -15.26 -2.60
CA HIS A 96 40.27 -16.72 -2.59
C HIS A 96 41.61 -17.24 -3.17
N ALA A 97 42.73 -16.65 -2.75
CA ALA A 97 44.02 -17.32 -2.89
C ALA A 97 44.14 -18.44 -1.85
N SER A 98 43.96 -19.67 -2.33
CA SER A 98 44.30 -20.91 -1.64
C SER A 98 45.74 -20.86 -1.13
N ARG A 99 45.95 -20.69 0.18
CA ARG A 99 47.24 -21.03 0.78
C ARG A 99 47.34 -22.54 0.97
N LYS A 100 47.82 -23.21 -0.08
CA LYS A 100 48.55 -24.46 0.03
C LYS A 100 49.91 -24.19 0.70
N THR A 101 50.11 -24.86 1.83
CA THR A 101 51.35 -25.50 2.36
C THR A 101 52.71 -24.84 2.12
N LYS A 102 53.46 -24.64 3.21
CA LYS A 102 54.74 -25.33 3.39
C LYS A 102 54.99 -25.62 4.88
#